data_AF-A0A3B0XQ80-F1
#
_entry.id   AF-A0A3B0XQ80-F1
#
_cell.length_a   1.000
_cell.length_b   1.000
_cell.length_c   1.000
_cell.angle_alpha   90.00
_cell.angle_beta   90.00
_cell.angle_gamma   90.00
#
_symmetry.space_group_name_H-M   'P 1'
#
loop_
_entity.id
_entity.type
_entity.pdbx_description
1 polymer ?
#
loop_
_entity_poly.entity_id
_entity_poly.type
_entity_poly.pdbx_seq_one_letter_code
_entity_poly.pdbx_strand_id
1 'polypeptide(L)' 'MNSKNTIIQQTKCWLKSIIIDLNFCPFANKEFKKDSIHYVVCDASDLESSLHSLAEAFIYLDNHNSTETTLLIFSHGAK' A
#
# COMPACT_ATOMS: atom_id res chain seq x y z
N MET A 1 -2.44 -15.60 -13.58
CA MET A 1 -2.52 -14.80 -12.32
C MET A 1 -1.98 -13.42 -12.62
N ASN A 2 -2.68 -12.36 -12.19
CA ASN A 2 -2.32 -10.97 -12.48
C ASN A 2 -1.12 -10.53 -11.62
N SER A 3 -0.03 -10.05 -12.22
CA SER A 3 1.22 -9.69 -11.54
C SER A 3 1.01 -8.72 -10.38
N LYS A 4 0.04 -7.79 -10.49
CA LYS A 4 -0.31 -6.85 -9.42
C LYS A 4 -0.82 -7.56 -8.16
N ASN A 5 -1.64 -8.60 -8.31
CA ASN A 5 -2.16 -9.37 -7.18
C ASN A 5 -1.02 -10.08 -6.45
N THR A 6 -0.08 -10.67 -7.18
CA THR A 6 1.11 -11.29 -6.58
C THR A 6 1.92 -10.28 -5.73
N ILE A 7 2.15 -9.08 -6.25
CA ILE A 7 2.85 -8.00 -5.52
C ILE A 7 2.07 -7.63 -4.25
N ILE A 8 0.76 -7.46 -4.34
CA ILE A 8 -0.10 -7.15 -3.17
C ILE A 8 -0.01 -8.26 -2.12
N GLN A 9 -0.08 -9.53 -2.52
CA GLN A 9 0.03 -10.65 -1.57
C GLN A 9 1.40 -10.69 -0.90
N GLN A 10 2.48 -10.48 -1.65
CA GLN A 10 3.84 -10.40 -1.11
C GLN A 10 3.97 -9.25 -0.10
N THR A 11 3.43 -8.07 -0.42
CA THR A 11 3.41 -6.92 0.49
C THR A 11 2.57 -7.19 1.73
N LYS A 12 1.40 -7.83 1.60
CA LYS A 12 0.58 -8.26 2.75
C LYS A 12 1.33 -9.24 3.66
N CYS A 13 2.03 -10.21 3.08
CA CYS A 13 2.86 -11.16 3.82
C CYS A 13 4.01 -10.46 4.56
N TRP A 14 4.71 -9.53 3.90
CA TRP A 14 5.77 -8.73 4.53
C TRP A 14 5.22 -7.84 5.66
N LEU A 15 4.12 -7.13 5.42
CA LEU A 15 3.46 -6.29 6.42
C LEU A 15 3.09 -7.11 7.67
N LYS A 16 2.54 -8.30 7.48
CA LYS A 16 2.21 -9.19 8.59
C LYS A 16 3.47 -9.72 9.30
N SER A 17 4.36 -10.39 8.57
CA SER A 17 5.47 -11.15 9.16
C SER A 17 6.62 -10.28 9.69
N ILE A 18 6.84 -9.10 9.11
CA ILE A 18 7.94 -8.22 9.48
C ILE A 18 7.41 -7.05 10.29
N ILE A 19 6.46 -6.27 9.76
CA ILE A 19 6.05 -5.02 10.41
C ILE A 19 5.19 -5.28 11.65
N ILE A 20 4.24 -6.21 11.57
CA ILE A 20 3.31 -6.52 12.68
C ILE A 20 3.92 -7.52 13.64
N ASP A 21 4.35 -8.69 13.15
CA ASP A 21 4.78 -9.80 14.01
C ASP A 21 6.10 -9.45 14.77
N LEU A 22 6.95 -8.58 14.21
CA LEU A 22 8.15 -8.05 14.90
C LEU A 22 7.91 -6.70 15.60
N ASN A 23 6.66 -6.21 15.60
CA ASN A 23 6.23 -4.99 16.29
C ASN A 23 7.01 -3.71 15.89
N PHE A 24 7.35 -3.55 14.61
CA PHE A 24 8.03 -2.35 14.11
C PHE A 24 7.11 -1.14 13.99
N CYS A 25 5.81 -1.36 13.72
CA CYS A 25 4.82 -0.30 13.67
C CYS A 25 3.69 -0.60 14.65
N PRO A 26 3.48 0.23 15.69
CA PRO A 26 2.42 0.00 16.67
C PRO A 26 1.02 0.19 16.09
N PHE A 27 0.89 0.81 14.91
CA PHE A 27 -0.40 1.16 14.31
C PHE A 27 -0.87 0.14 13.24
N ALA A 28 0.05 -0.59 12.61
CA ALA A 28 -0.26 -1.43 11.44
C ALA A 28 -1.22 -2.59 11.74
N ASN A 29 -1.11 -3.22 12.92
CA ASN A 29 -1.90 -4.42 13.26
C ASN A 29 -3.41 -4.15 13.29
N LYS A 30 -3.80 -2.97 13.80
CA LYS A 30 -5.20 -2.58 13.91
C LYS A 30 -5.84 -2.48 12.53
N GLU A 31 -5.18 -1.77 11.61
CA GLU A 31 -5.72 -1.55 10.28
C GLU A 31 -5.64 -2.80 9.39
N PHE A 32 -4.60 -3.63 9.57
CA PHE A 32 -4.51 -4.92 8.89
C PHE A 32 -5.65 -5.87 9.28
N LYS A 33 -6.02 -5.93 10.56
CA LYS A 33 -7.15 -6.76 11.04
C LYS A 33 -8.52 -6.23 10.62
N LYS A 34 -8.64 -4.91 10.49
CA LYS A 34 -9.88 -4.25 10.03
C LYS A 34 -10.07 -4.30 8.51
N ASP A 35 -9.06 -4.77 7.77
CA ASP A 35 -9.00 -4.68 6.31
C ASP A 35 -9.22 -3.25 5.80
N SER A 36 -8.74 -2.25 6.57
CA SER A 36 -8.85 -0.81 6.26
C SER A 36 -7.60 -0.28 5.55
N ILE A 37 -6.79 -1.16 4.98
CA ILE A 37 -5.58 -0.82 4.21
C ILE A 37 -5.88 -0.97 2.72
N HIS A 38 -5.77 0.11 1.96
CA HIS A 38 -5.83 0.07 0.51
C HIS A 38 -4.45 -0.21 -0.08
N TYR A 39 -4.33 -1.14 -1.02
CA TYR A 39 -3.06 -1.53 -1.63
C TYR A 39 -3.07 -1.12 -3.11
N VAL A 40 -2.12 -0.28 -3.51
CA VAL A 40 -2.01 0.24 -4.88
C VAL A 40 -0.66 -0.16 -5.45
N VAL A 41 -0.66 -0.87 -6.59
CA VAL A 41 0.58 -1.16 -7.33
C VAL A 41 0.76 -0.11 -8.41
N CYS A 42 1.77 0.73 -8.23
CA CYS A 42 2.20 1.76 -9.16
C CYS A 42 3.33 1.22 -10.05
N ASP A 43 3.09 1.25 -11.36
CA ASP A 43 4.06 0.84 -12.38
C ASP A 43 4.78 2.05 -13.01
N ALA A 44 4.71 3.21 -12.37
CA ALA A 44 5.40 4.41 -12.83
C ALA A 44 6.92 4.19 -12.90
N SER A 45 7.53 4.76 -13.95
CA SER A 45 8.98 4.65 -14.20
C SER A 45 9.71 6.00 -14.15
N ASP A 46 8.95 7.06 -13.90
CA ASP A 46 9.37 8.46 -13.81
C ASP A 46 8.70 9.16 -12.60
N LEU A 47 9.26 10.30 -12.21
CA LEU A 47 8.83 11.04 -11.02
C LEU A 47 7.43 11.63 -11.18
N GLU A 48 7.08 12.15 -12.35
CA GLU A 48 5.79 12.80 -12.59
C GLU A 48 4.65 11.81 -12.44
N SER A 49 4.76 10.65 -13.10
CA SER A 49 3.80 9.56 -12.96
C SER A 49 3.71 9.04 -11.51
N SER A 50 4.84 9.00 -10.80
CA SER A 50 4.87 8.58 -9.39
C SER A 50 4.13 9.55 -8.47
N LEU A 51 4.34 10.86 -8.68
CA LEU A 51 3.63 11.91 -7.96
C LEU A 51 2.13 11.90 -8.28
N HIS A 52 1.76 11.60 -9.53
CA HIS A 52 0.36 11.45 -9.90
C HIS A 52 -0.31 10.31 -9.13
N SER A 53 0.31 9.13 -9.08
CA SER A 53 -0.22 8.00 -8.30
C SER A 53 -0.29 8.29 -6.80
N LEU A 54 0.63 9.09 -6.26
CA LEU A 54 0.56 9.56 -4.88
C LEU A 54 -0.64 10.50 -4.66
N ALA A 55 -0.86 11.45 -5.55
CA ALA A 55 -2.01 12.35 -5.49
C ALA A 55 -3.34 11.58 -5.57
N GLU A 56 -3.43 10.59 -6.47
CA GLU A 56 -4.59 9.71 -6.57
C GLU A 56 -4.83 8.93 -5.27
N ALA A 57 -3.78 8.48 -4.58
CA ALA A 57 -3.90 7.79 -3.30
C ALA A 57 -4.48 8.69 -2.19
N PHE A 58 -4.14 9.99 -2.19
CA PHE A 58 -4.74 10.95 -1.27
C PHE A 58 -6.22 11.18 -1.59
N ILE A 59 -6.55 11.42 -2.86
CA ILE A 59 -7.94 11.57 -3.31
C ILE A 59 -8.76 10.32 -2.95
N TYR A 60 -8.19 9.12 -3.08
CA TYR A 60 -8.86 7.89 -2.69
C TYR A 60 -9.19 7.89 -1.19
N LEU A 61 -8.23 8.24 -0.33
CA LEU A 61 -8.41 8.30 1.12
C LEU A 61 -9.51 9.30 1.51
N ASP A 62 -9.51 10.49 0.90
CA ASP A 62 -10.52 11.52 1.16
C ASP A 62 -11.94 11.07 0.83
N ASN A 63 -12.09 10.17 -0.16
CA ASN A 63 -13.39 9.70 -0.64
C ASN A 63 -13.84 8.36 -0.04
N HIS A 64 -12.98 7.65 0.71
CA HIS A 64 -13.26 6.32 1.24
C HIS A 64 -13.01 6.22 2.75
N ASN A 65 -13.98 6.66 3.56
CA ASN A 65 -13.89 6.67 5.02
C ASN A 65 -13.66 5.29 5.68
N SER A 66 -13.90 4.18 4.96
CA SER A 66 -13.60 2.83 5.45
C SER A 66 -12.11 2.46 5.31
N THR A 67 -11.36 3.24 4.53
CA THR A 67 -9.92 3.09 4.35
C THR A 67 -9.21 4.05 5.29
N GLU A 68 -8.39 3.51 6.18
CA GLU A 68 -7.63 4.29 7.16
C GLU A 68 -6.25 4.66 6.62
N THR A 69 -5.69 3.84 5.74
CA THR A 69 -4.37 4.08 5.14
C THR A 69 -4.22 3.42 3.78
N THR A 70 -3.28 3.92 2.99
CA THR A 70 -2.93 3.38 1.67
C THR A 70 -1.46 2.99 1.65
N LEU A 71 -1.17 1.77 1.19
CA LEU A 71 0.17 1.34 0.81
C LEU A 71 0.33 1.46 -0.71
N LEU A 72 1.04 2.51 -1.13
CA LEU A 72 1.45 2.72 -2.52
C LEU A 72 2.76 1.97 -2.78
N ILE A 73 2.71 0.96 -3.65
CA ILE A 73 3.78 0.00 -3.92
C ILE A 73 4.36 0.30 -5.30
N PHE A 74 5.58 0.80 -5.36
CA PHE A 74 6.30 1.05 -6.62
C PHE A 74 6.97 -0.23 -7.10
N SER A 75 6.44 -0.86 -8.15
CA SER A 75 6.90 -2.16 -8.65
C SER A 75 8.31 -2.11 -9.28
N HIS A 76 8.77 -0.93 -9.68
CA HIS A 76 10.09 -0.70 -10.28
C HIS A 76 11.02 0.15 -9.40
N GLY A 77 10.62 0.42 -8.15
CA GLY A 77 11.27 1.37 -7.25
C GLY A 77 10.81 2.82 -7.46
N ALA A 78 10.95 3.65 -6.42
CA ALA A 78 10.77 5.10 -6.54
C ALA A 78 12.10 5.73 -6.96
N LYS A 79 12.07 6.56 -8.00
CA LYS A 79 13.22 7.37 -8.43
C LYS A 79 13.28 8.70 -7.69
#